data_AF-A0A9X2TIK2-F1
#
_entry.id   AF-A0A9X2TIK2-F1
#
_cell.length_a   1.000
_cell.length_b   1.000
_cell.length_c   1.000
_cell.angle_alpha   90.00
_cell.angle_beta   90.00
_cell.angle_gamma   90.00
#
_symmetry.space_group_name_H-M   'P 1'
#
loop_
_entity.id
_entity.type
_entity.pdbx_description
1 polymer ?
#
loop_
_entity_poly.entity_id
_entity_poly.type
_entity_poly.pdbx_seq_one_letter_code
_entity_poly.pdbx_strand_id
1 'polypeptide(L)'
;MSIIEAVDEPAYAFGSIGQAGSYPFELNLSDKHHPSSVHGVRIDGLPIAVFGACGGATNIHSNSMIAVGGRSYLAIGPFIVCFSTCPFQWHWAMQADQATCFGVYHQPACDALLSHGELAISRFDQSGHLIWSSAGANILTGKLTLHPAYVEVIDFNGNAYRFDCADGHKHP
;
A
#
# COMPACT_ATOMS: atom_id res chain seq x y z
N MET A 1 -23.09 5.21 -8.46
CA MET A 1 -21.79 5.34 -7.78
C MET A 1 -21.02 4.08 -8.15
N SER A 2 -19.87 4.21 -8.80
CA SER A 2 -19.09 3.04 -9.22
C SER A 2 -18.36 2.43 -8.03
N ILE A 3 -18.26 1.11 -8.00
CA ILE A 3 -17.55 0.34 -6.99
C ILE A 3 -16.12 0.14 -7.46
N ILE A 4 -15.15 0.53 -6.65
CA ILE A 4 -13.72 0.33 -6.91
C ILE A 4 -13.24 -0.76 -5.97
N GLU A 5 -12.63 -1.80 -6.52
CA GLU A 5 -12.11 -2.93 -5.77
C GLU A 5 -10.66 -3.25 -6.16
N ALA A 6 -9.89 -3.74 -5.19
CA ALA A 6 -8.63 -4.43 -5.43
C ALA A 6 -8.87 -5.92 -5.26
N VAL A 7 -8.18 -6.75 -6.06
CA VAL A 7 -8.32 -8.21 -6.04
C VAL A 7 -6.94 -8.87 -6.15
N ASP A 8 -6.77 -10.01 -5.48
CA ASP A 8 -5.59 -10.85 -5.64
C ASP A 8 -5.59 -11.53 -7.01
N GLU A 9 -4.49 -11.42 -7.74
CA GLU A 9 -4.29 -11.97 -9.09
C GLU A 9 -3.01 -12.83 -9.17
N PRO A 10 -2.82 -13.83 -8.27
CA PRO A 10 -1.54 -14.55 -8.13
C PRO A 10 -1.12 -15.36 -9.35
N ALA A 11 -2.07 -15.67 -10.25
CA ALA A 11 -1.83 -16.39 -11.49
C ALA A 11 -1.63 -15.46 -12.71
N TYR A 12 -1.70 -14.14 -12.53
CA TYR A 12 -1.61 -13.21 -13.63
C TYR A 12 -0.18 -13.13 -14.19
N ALA A 13 -0.08 -13.19 -15.51
CA ALA A 13 1.17 -13.14 -16.25
C ALA A 13 1.30 -11.82 -17.03
N PHE A 14 2.15 -10.93 -16.52
CA PHE A 14 2.48 -9.65 -17.16
C PHE A 14 2.98 -9.80 -18.60
N GLY A 15 2.61 -8.87 -19.47
CA GLY A 15 3.01 -8.85 -20.87
C GLY A 15 2.22 -9.79 -21.79
N SER A 16 1.19 -10.46 -21.29
CA SER A 16 0.30 -11.33 -22.08
C SER A 16 -0.81 -10.52 -22.77
N ILE A 17 -0.43 -9.59 -23.63
CA ILE A 17 -1.37 -8.70 -24.34
C ILE A 17 -2.28 -9.52 -25.26
N GLY A 18 -3.60 -9.32 -25.17
CA GLY A 18 -4.58 -9.86 -26.12
C GLY A 18 -5.34 -11.12 -25.69
N GLN A 19 -5.15 -11.60 -24.45
CA GLN A 19 -5.96 -12.68 -23.88
C GLN A 19 -7.20 -12.15 -23.15
N ALA A 20 -8.27 -12.94 -23.10
CA ALA A 20 -9.42 -12.64 -22.26
C ALA A 20 -8.97 -12.53 -20.79
N GLY A 21 -9.26 -11.39 -20.14
CA GLY A 21 -8.81 -11.10 -18.77
C GLY A 21 -7.57 -10.21 -18.67
N SER A 22 -7.06 -9.64 -19.77
CA SER A 22 -5.97 -8.66 -19.74
C SER A 22 -6.41 -7.34 -19.09
N TYR A 23 -5.52 -6.75 -18.30
CA TYR A 23 -5.72 -5.40 -17.76
C TYR A 23 -5.24 -4.33 -18.76
N PRO A 24 -5.98 -3.23 -18.98
CA PRO A 24 -5.55 -2.16 -19.88
C PRO A 24 -4.24 -1.46 -19.47
N PHE A 25 -3.94 -1.43 -18.18
CA PHE A 25 -2.69 -0.92 -17.63
C PHE A 25 -1.99 -1.99 -16.80
N GLU A 26 -0.69 -2.16 -17.00
CA GLU A 26 0.14 -3.09 -16.24
C GLU A 26 1.38 -2.39 -15.71
N LEU A 27 1.71 -2.64 -14.44
CA LEU A 27 2.96 -2.18 -13.85
C LEU A 27 3.57 -3.27 -12.97
N ASN A 28 4.70 -3.83 -13.39
CA ASN A 28 5.48 -4.76 -12.57
C ASN A 28 6.72 -4.04 -12.01
N LEU A 29 6.77 -3.85 -10.70
CA LEU A 29 7.83 -3.19 -9.93
C LEU A 29 8.98 -4.16 -9.54
N SER A 30 8.94 -5.41 -9.99
CA SER A 30 9.82 -6.48 -9.52
C SER A 30 11.20 -6.56 -10.20
N ASP A 31 11.71 -5.49 -10.82
CA ASP A 31 13.02 -5.46 -11.50
C ASP A 31 13.36 -6.74 -12.30
N LYS A 32 12.42 -7.20 -13.15
CA LYS A 32 12.51 -8.39 -14.02
C LYS A 32 12.36 -9.76 -13.34
N HIS A 33 12.04 -9.83 -12.05
CA HIS A 33 11.67 -11.06 -11.37
C HIS A 33 10.16 -11.34 -11.49
N HIS A 34 9.78 -12.59 -11.22
CA HIS A 34 8.38 -12.93 -11.02
C HIS A 34 7.89 -12.26 -9.72
N PRO A 35 6.82 -11.45 -9.78
CA PRO A 35 6.27 -10.79 -8.60
C PRO A 35 5.76 -11.85 -7.60
N SER A 36 6.00 -11.61 -6.31
CA SER A 36 5.44 -12.44 -5.23
C SER A 36 4.04 -12.02 -4.82
N SER A 37 3.65 -10.77 -5.13
CA SER A 37 2.30 -10.23 -4.95
C SER A 37 1.84 -9.59 -6.27
N VAL A 38 0.62 -9.89 -6.69
CA VAL A 38 0.01 -9.31 -7.90
C VAL A 38 -1.44 -8.94 -7.59
N HIS A 39 -1.75 -7.65 -7.75
CA HIS A 39 -3.04 -7.07 -7.37
C HIS A 39 -3.68 -6.37 -8.55
N GLY A 40 -4.88 -6.82 -8.91
CA GLY A 40 -5.73 -6.18 -9.90
C GLY A 40 -6.60 -5.08 -9.28
N VAL A 41 -6.93 -4.06 -10.06
CA VAL A 41 -7.89 -3.01 -9.72
C VAL A 41 -9.03 -3.08 -10.72
N ARG A 42 -10.27 -3.08 -10.20
CA ARG A 42 -11.49 -3.15 -11.00
C ARG A 42 -12.45 -2.02 -10.65
N ILE A 43 -13.22 -1.58 -11.65
CA ILE A 43 -14.33 -0.64 -11.49
C ILE A 43 -15.59 -1.32 -11.98
N ASP A 44 -16.60 -1.45 -11.11
CA ASP A 44 -17.85 -2.15 -11.41
C ASP A 44 -17.61 -3.56 -12.00
N GLY A 45 -16.58 -4.26 -11.48
CA GLY A 45 -16.13 -5.58 -11.93
C GLY A 45 -15.26 -5.60 -13.19
N LEU A 46 -15.05 -4.46 -13.85
CA LEU A 46 -14.22 -4.37 -15.06
C LEU A 46 -12.74 -4.12 -14.71
N PRO A 47 -11.79 -4.91 -15.27
CA PRO A 47 -10.35 -4.72 -15.02
C PRO A 47 -9.86 -3.39 -15.61
N ILE A 48 -9.16 -2.58 -14.80
CA ILE A 48 -8.60 -1.29 -15.22
C ILE A 48 -7.08 -1.22 -15.12
N ALA A 49 -6.48 -1.79 -14.08
CA ALA A 49 -5.04 -1.83 -13.88
C ALA A 49 -4.61 -3.05 -13.08
N VAL A 50 -3.39 -3.54 -13.31
CA VAL A 50 -2.77 -4.58 -12.49
C VAL A 50 -1.36 -4.15 -12.09
N PHE A 51 -1.04 -4.38 -10.84
CA PHE A 51 0.24 -4.05 -10.24
C PHE A 51 0.90 -5.33 -9.73
N GLY A 52 2.22 -5.44 -9.88
CA GLY A 52 3.01 -6.55 -9.37
C GLY A 52 4.24 -6.06 -8.63
N ALA A 53 4.61 -6.70 -7.53
CA ALA A 53 5.86 -6.44 -6.82
C ALA A 53 6.42 -7.70 -6.17
N CYS A 54 7.74 -7.73 -5.95
CA CYS A 54 8.39 -8.64 -5.01
C CYS A 54 8.24 -8.14 -3.57
N GLY A 55 8.65 -8.94 -2.59
CA GLY A 55 8.72 -8.56 -1.18
C GLY A 55 7.46 -8.94 -0.41
N GLY A 56 7.53 -10.05 0.33
CA GLY A 56 6.37 -10.64 1.00
C GLY A 56 5.29 -11.14 0.03
N ALA A 57 4.48 -12.09 0.49
CA ALA A 57 3.23 -12.48 -0.17
C ALA A 57 2.10 -11.79 0.59
N THR A 58 1.62 -10.67 0.06
CA THR A 58 0.50 -9.93 0.63
C THR A 58 -0.77 -10.29 -0.11
N ASN A 59 -1.86 -10.52 0.62
CA ASN A 59 -3.20 -10.66 0.05
C ASN A 59 -3.98 -9.36 0.23
N ILE A 60 -5.00 -9.15 -0.60
CA ILE A 60 -5.89 -8.01 -0.47
C ILE A 60 -6.78 -8.13 0.77
N HIS A 61 -6.91 -7.02 1.50
CA HIS A 61 -7.85 -6.80 2.59
C HIS A 61 -8.28 -5.32 2.63
N SER A 62 -9.04 -4.93 3.65
CA SER A 62 -9.67 -3.62 3.73
C SER A 62 -8.72 -2.43 3.78
N ASN A 63 -7.47 -2.63 4.21
CA ASN A 63 -6.46 -1.57 4.24
C ASN A 63 -5.38 -1.76 3.16
N SER A 64 -5.56 -2.69 2.23
CA SER A 64 -4.65 -2.80 1.07
C SER A 64 -4.79 -1.60 0.15
N MET A 65 -5.99 -1.03 0.03
CA MET A 65 -6.26 0.15 -0.79
C MET A 65 -7.18 1.14 -0.07
N ILE A 66 -6.82 2.42 -0.12
CA ILE A 66 -7.68 3.52 0.35
C ILE A 66 -7.86 4.56 -0.75
N ALA A 67 -8.93 5.36 -0.65
CA ALA A 67 -9.19 6.49 -1.53
C ALA A 67 -9.24 7.80 -0.72
N VAL A 68 -8.40 8.76 -1.06
CA VAL A 68 -8.30 10.07 -0.40
C VAL A 68 -8.12 11.15 -1.47
N GLY A 69 -8.93 12.21 -1.41
CA GLY A 69 -8.78 13.37 -2.31
C GLY A 69 -8.88 13.04 -3.81
N GLY A 70 -9.66 12.02 -4.19
CA GLY A 70 -9.79 11.59 -5.59
C GLY A 70 -8.63 10.75 -6.13
N ARG A 71 -7.70 10.34 -5.25
CA ARG A 71 -6.61 9.41 -5.53
C ARG A 71 -6.83 8.12 -4.75
N SER A 72 -6.43 7.01 -5.34
CA SER A 72 -6.32 5.71 -4.71
C SER A 72 -4.87 5.41 -4.41
N TYR A 73 -4.63 4.83 -3.24
CA TYR A 73 -3.32 4.37 -2.78
C TYR A 73 -3.44 2.88 -2.52
N LEU A 74 -2.58 2.07 -3.12
CA LEU A 74 -2.57 0.62 -2.99
C LEU A 74 -1.19 0.16 -2.47
N ALA A 75 -1.19 -0.61 -1.40
CA ALA A 75 0.00 -1.31 -0.91
C ALA A 75 0.24 -2.59 -1.72
N ILE A 76 1.46 -2.78 -2.20
CA ILE A 76 1.88 -3.97 -2.93
C ILE A 76 3.38 -4.24 -2.76
N GLY A 77 3.71 -5.37 -2.14
CA GLY A 77 5.07 -5.64 -1.71
C GLY A 77 5.62 -4.49 -0.86
N PRO A 78 6.87 -4.02 -1.03
CA PRO A 78 7.41 -2.89 -0.28
C PRO A 78 6.94 -1.52 -0.80
N PHE A 79 6.04 -1.47 -1.79
CA PHE A 79 5.64 -0.25 -2.46
C PHE A 79 4.23 0.21 -2.10
N ILE A 80 4.01 1.52 -2.19
CA ILE A 80 2.71 2.14 -2.37
C ILE A 80 2.61 2.66 -3.81
N VAL A 81 1.52 2.35 -4.50
CA VAL A 81 1.20 2.91 -5.82
C VAL A 81 0.03 3.89 -5.71
N CYS A 82 0.13 5.01 -6.43
CA CYS A 82 -0.91 6.03 -6.49
C CYS A 82 -1.49 6.13 -7.90
N PHE A 83 -2.82 6.13 -8.00
CA PHE A 83 -3.54 6.29 -9.26
C PHE A 83 -4.90 6.95 -9.03
N SER A 84 -5.49 7.51 -10.08
CA SER A 84 -6.91 7.89 -10.14
C SER A 84 -7.68 6.85 -10.94
N THR A 85 -8.97 6.70 -10.70
CA THR A 85 -9.81 5.65 -11.32
C THR A 85 -10.81 6.17 -12.35
N CYS A 86 -11.18 7.45 -12.31
CA CYS A 86 -12.18 8.05 -13.21
C CYS A 86 -11.73 9.41 -13.77
N PRO A 87 -11.06 9.47 -14.93
CA PRO A 87 -10.52 8.35 -15.70
C PRO A 87 -9.34 7.67 -14.97
N PHE A 88 -8.98 6.45 -15.41
CA PHE A 88 -7.79 5.81 -14.88
C PHE A 88 -6.54 6.61 -15.26
N GLN A 89 -5.72 6.94 -14.26
CA GLN A 89 -4.44 7.59 -14.45
C GLN A 89 -3.47 7.13 -13.37
N TRP A 90 -2.38 6.46 -13.77
CA TRP A 90 -1.25 6.19 -12.88
C TRP A 90 -0.47 7.47 -12.61
N HIS A 91 -0.04 7.68 -11.36
CA HIS A 91 0.72 8.86 -10.94
C HIS A 91 2.16 8.52 -10.55
N TRP A 92 2.33 7.60 -9.62
CA TRP A 92 3.66 7.23 -9.09
C TRP A 92 3.62 5.89 -8.36
N ALA A 93 4.81 5.34 -8.10
CA ALA A 93 5.08 4.27 -7.16
C ALA A 93 6.25 4.68 -6.27
N MET A 94 6.17 4.41 -4.97
CA MET A 94 7.20 4.76 -4.00
C MET A 94 7.44 3.56 -3.08
N GLN A 95 8.70 3.23 -2.83
CA GLN A 95 9.05 2.21 -1.83
C GLN A 95 8.85 2.78 -0.42
N ALA A 96 7.89 2.24 0.33
CA ALA A 96 7.52 2.73 1.66
C ALA A 96 8.10 1.89 2.82
N ASP A 97 8.51 0.65 2.54
CA ASP A 97 9.18 -0.26 3.46
C ASP A 97 10.31 -1.01 2.72
N GLN A 98 11.28 -1.58 3.43
CA GLN A 98 12.37 -2.33 2.78
C GLN A 98 12.06 -3.82 2.58
N ALA A 99 11.04 -4.36 3.26
CA ALA A 99 10.60 -5.75 3.14
C ALA A 99 9.23 -5.83 2.47
N THR A 100 8.17 -5.33 3.12
CA THR A 100 6.80 -5.38 2.60
C THR A 100 5.88 -4.39 3.34
N CYS A 101 4.81 -3.97 2.68
CA CYS A 101 3.75 -3.11 3.22
C CYS A 101 2.49 -3.95 3.44
N PHE A 102 2.06 -4.06 4.68
CA PHE A 102 0.83 -4.74 5.07
C PHE A 102 -0.43 -3.93 4.79
N GLY A 103 -0.32 -2.61 4.64
CA GLY A 103 -1.47 -1.78 4.28
C GLY A 103 -1.14 -0.29 4.24
N VAL A 104 -2.14 0.47 3.80
CA VAL A 104 -2.11 1.93 3.69
C VAL A 104 -3.29 2.51 4.45
N TYR A 105 -3.07 3.64 5.10
CA TYR A 105 -3.98 4.26 6.05
C TYR A 105 -4.02 5.77 5.87
N HIS A 106 -5.16 6.38 6.17
CA HIS A 106 -5.29 7.83 6.30
C HIS A 106 -5.75 8.16 7.71
N GLN A 107 -5.02 9.05 8.40
CA GLN A 107 -5.44 9.64 9.66
C GLN A 107 -5.97 11.06 9.39
N PRO A 108 -7.29 11.28 9.39
CA PRO A 108 -7.87 12.57 9.04
C PRO A 108 -7.52 13.70 10.02
N ALA A 109 -7.30 13.39 11.31
CA ALA A 109 -7.07 14.40 12.33
C ALA A 109 -5.77 15.20 12.13
N CYS A 110 -4.76 14.62 11.48
CA CYS A 110 -3.47 15.23 11.19
C CYS A 110 -3.10 15.19 9.70
N ASP A 111 -4.08 14.84 8.86
CA ASP A 111 -3.95 14.63 7.42
C ASP A 111 -2.68 13.84 7.05
N ALA A 112 -2.55 12.64 7.62
CA ALA A 112 -1.39 11.78 7.41
C ALA A 112 -1.77 10.56 6.57
N LEU A 113 -1.10 10.38 5.43
CA LEU A 113 -1.07 9.10 4.72
C LEU A 113 0.07 8.26 5.30
N LEU A 114 -0.27 7.05 5.74
CA LEU A 114 0.63 6.15 6.44
C LEU A 114 0.69 4.80 5.73
N SER A 115 1.89 4.23 5.62
CA SER A 115 2.10 2.83 5.27
C SER A 115 2.42 2.05 6.54
N HIS A 116 1.79 0.90 6.69
CA HIS A 116 2.16 -0.12 7.66
C HIS A 116 3.15 -1.07 7.00
N GLY A 117 4.44 -0.79 7.16
CA GLY A 117 5.51 -1.67 6.73
C GLY A 117 5.81 -2.75 7.74
N GLU A 118 6.45 -3.84 7.29
CA GLU A 118 6.98 -4.87 8.17
C GLU A 118 8.11 -4.36 9.05
N LEU A 119 8.95 -3.46 8.55
CA LEU A 119 10.09 -2.93 9.31
C LEU A 119 9.79 -1.58 9.94
N ALA A 120 8.92 -0.78 9.32
CA ALA A 120 8.62 0.56 9.81
C ALA A 120 7.19 1.01 9.51
N ILE A 121 6.71 1.96 10.31
CA ILE A 121 5.60 2.82 9.91
C ILE A 121 6.18 4.00 9.16
N SER A 122 5.60 4.30 8.00
CA SER A 122 6.09 5.37 7.13
C SER A 122 4.98 6.36 6.83
N ARG A 123 5.23 7.66 6.98
CA ARG A 123 4.34 8.72 6.48
C ARG A 123 4.82 9.21 5.13
N PHE A 124 3.89 9.44 4.23
CA PHE A 124 4.16 10.02 2.92
C PHE A 124 3.14 11.09 2.56
N ASP A 125 3.45 11.90 1.54
CA ASP A 125 2.54 12.90 1.00
C ASP A 125 1.84 12.43 -0.29
N GLN A 126 0.89 13.23 -0.78
CA GLN A 126 0.14 12.92 -2.00
C GLN A 126 1.01 12.90 -3.28
N SER A 127 2.22 13.47 -3.23
CA SER A 127 3.18 13.49 -4.34
C SER A 127 4.06 12.24 -4.38
N GLY A 128 3.98 11.37 -3.36
CA GLY A 128 4.82 10.18 -3.26
C GLY A 128 6.17 10.46 -2.63
N HIS A 129 6.27 11.50 -1.79
CA HIS A 129 7.46 11.78 -1.00
C HIS A 129 7.31 11.18 0.41
N LEU A 130 8.32 10.44 0.85
CA LEU A 130 8.41 9.90 2.22
C LEU A 130 8.76 11.04 3.21
N ILE A 131 7.83 11.38 4.10
CA ILE A 131 8.01 12.44 5.10
C ILE A 131 8.87 11.94 6.26
N TRP A 132 8.52 10.77 6.82
CA TRP A 132 9.27 10.12 7.88
C TRP A 132 9.02 8.61 7.87
N SER A 133 9.93 7.86 8.48
CA SER A 133 9.81 6.41 8.69
C SER A 133 10.40 6.03 10.03
N SER A 134 9.65 5.26 10.81
CA SER A 134 9.99 4.92 12.19
C SER A 134 9.80 3.43 12.45
N ALA A 135 10.84 2.81 13.00
CA ALA A 135 10.90 1.38 13.27
C ALA A 135 10.70 1.05 14.76
N GLY A 136 10.21 -0.17 15.01
CA GLY A 136 10.26 -0.80 16.33
C GLY A 136 11.62 -1.44 16.62
N ALA A 137 11.73 -2.15 17.75
CA ALA A 137 12.91 -2.99 18.01
C ALA A 137 12.87 -4.32 17.23
N ASN A 138 11.70 -4.68 16.69
CA ASN A 138 11.45 -5.88 15.89
C ASN A 138 10.39 -5.57 14.80
N ILE A 139 10.13 -6.53 13.91
CA ILE A 139 9.18 -6.38 12.80
C ILE A 139 7.76 -6.10 13.32
N LEU A 140 7.07 -5.18 12.66
CA LEU A 140 5.78 -4.64 13.03
C LEU A 140 4.63 -5.45 12.41
N THR A 141 4.56 -6.75 12.72
CA THR A 141 3.57 -7.66 12.11
C THR A 141 2.20 -7.66 12.81
N GLY A 142 2.10 -7.00 13.97
CA GLY A 142 0.90 -6.97 14.77
C GLY A 142 -0.12 -5.90 14.34
N LYS A 143 -1.14 -5.74 15.16
CA LYS A 143 -2.24 -4.79 14.91
C LYS A 143 -1.72 -3.34 14.87
N LEU A 144 -2.18 -2.59 13.87
CA LEU A 144 -2.07 -1.13 13.82
C LEU A 144 -3.41 -0.50 14.24
N THR A 145 -3.34 0.51 15.11
CA THR A 145 -4.47 1.32 15.56
C THR A 145 -4.18 2.79 15.34
N LEU A 146 -5.08 3.50 14.66
CA LEU A 146 -4.97 4.93 14.43
C LEU A 146 -5.57 5.73 15.59
N HIS A 147 -4.80 6.67 16.13
CA HIS A 147 -5.27 7.69 17.08
C HIS A 147 -5.11 9.09 16.48
N PRO A 148 -5.82 10.12 16.99
CA PRO A 148 -5.81 11.45 16.37
C PRO A 148 -4.42 12.08 16.18
N ALA A 149 -3.49 11.84 17.12
CA ALA A 149 -2.16 12.43 17.10
C ALA A 149 -1.02 11.43 16.85
N TYR A 150 -1.29 10.12 16.96
CA TYR A 150 -0.27 9.09 16.84
C TYR A 150 -0.83 7.80 16.25
N VAL A 151 0.05 6.94 15.77
CA VAL A 151 -0.27 5.58 15.35
C VAL A 151 0.33 4.60 16.35
N GLU A 152 -0.49 3.67 16.84
CA GLU A 152 -0.06 2.57 17.69
C GLU A 152 0.11 1.31 16.87
N VAL A 153 1.23 0.60 17.03
CA VAL A 153 1.50 -0.66 16.31
C VAL A 153 2.19 -1.66 17.24
N ILE A 154 1.88 -2.94 17.05
CA ILE A 154 2.46 -4.05 17.82
C ILE A 154 3.55 -4.75 17.01
N ASP A 155 4.72 -4.98 17.62
CA ASP A 155 5.77 -5.80 17.00
C ASP A 155 5.52 -7.32 17.17
N PHE A 156 6.34 -8.13 16.50
CA PHE A 156 6.28 -9.59 16.56
C PHE A 156 6.40 -10.16 17.98
N ASN A 157 7.08 -9.44 18.88
CA ASN A 157 7.26 -9.85 20.27
C ASN A 157 6.10 -9.37 21.17
N GLY A 158 5.10 -8.68 20.62
CA GLY A 158 3.96 -8.16 21.36
C GLY A 158 4.21 -6.80 22.03
N ASN A 159 5.32 -6.12 21.76
CA ASN A 159 5.57 -4.79 22.29
C ASN A 159 4.77 -3.75 21.49
N ALA A 160 4.16 -2.80 22.19
CA ALA A 160 3.44 -1.69 21.59
C ALA A 160 4.36 -0.48 21.37
N TYR A 161 4.22 0.16 20.22
CA TYR A 161 4.93 1.39 19.85
C TYR A 161 3.92 2.45 19.47
N ARG A 162 4.18 3.70 19.85
CA ARG A 162 3.39 4.86 19.46
C ARG A 162 4.27 5.84 18.72
N PHE A 163 3.93 6.12 17.48
CA PHE A 163 4.66 7.08 16.65
C PHE A 163 3.78 8.30 16.42
N ASP A 164 4.30 9.49 16.75
CA ASP A 164 3.61 10.76 16.48
C ASP A 164 3.34 10.89 14.97
N CYS A 165 2.13 11.28 14.60
CA CYS A 165 1.79 11.39 13.18
C CYS A 165 2.53 12.54 12.48
N ALA A 166 2.90 13.61 13.19
CA ALA A 166 3.57 14.76 12.63
C ALA A 166 4.99 14.42 12.17
N ASP A 167 5.81 13.83 13.06
CA ASP A 167 7.25 13.66 12.84
C ASP A 167 7.77 12.22 13.00
N GLY A 168 6.90 11.27 13.36
CA GLY A 168 7.25 9.88 13.55
C GLY A 168 7.99 9.60 14.86
N HIS A 169 8.13 10.57 15.76
CA HIS A 169 8.82 10.38 17.02
C HIS A 169 8.13 9.32 17.87
N LYS A 170 8.93 8.41 18.44
CA LYS A 170 8.41 7.34 19.29
C LYS A 170 8.12 7.86 20.70
N HIS A 171 6.87 7.73 21.15
CA HIS A 171 6.50 7.99 22.54
C HIS A 171 6.79 6.76 23.43
N PRO A 172 7.09 6.98 24.71
CA PRO A 172 7.14 5.91 25.71
C PRO A 172 5.78 5.26 25.97
#